data_AF-A0A9D5JM47-F1
#
_entry.id   AF-A0A9D5JM47-F1
#
_cell.length_a   1.000
_cell.length_b   1.000
_cell.length_c   1.000
_cell.angle_alpha   90.00
_cell.angle_beta   90.00
_cell.angle_gamma   90.00
#
_symmetry.space_group_name_H-M   'P 1'
#
loop_
_entity.id
_entity.type
_entity.pdbx_description
1 polymer ?
#
loop_
_entity_poly.entity_id
_entity_poly.type
_entity_poly.pdbx_seq_one_letter_code
_entity_poly.pdbx_strand_id
1 'polypeptide(L)'
;ILVLKKCKQTDDVLFINAAGSYQKGKRQNVLLQDHIDDIIDTYRYRREKPRYSRCASLEEIAGNDFNLNIPRYVDTSVPEEEINVAAVQKDVVQIGAEMTGARQRMVRHLEQLDIETGGAR
;
A
#
# COMPACT_ATOMS: atom_id res chain seq x y z
N ILE A 1 -18.07 -6.04 10.29
CA ILE A 1 -19.35 -6.80 10.14
C ILE A 1 -19.12 -8.16 10.78
N LEU A 2 -20.07 -8.66 11.58
CA LEU A 2 -19.99 -10.01 12.16
C LEU A 2 -21.15 -10.85 11.62
N VAL A 3 -20.86 -12.05 11.13
CA VAL A 3 -21.86 -12.98 10.60
C VAL A 3 -21.84 -14.24 11.44
N LEU A 4 -22.95 -14.54 12.11
CA LEU A 4 -23.10 -15.71 12.97
C LEU A 4 -24.09 -16.69 12.33
N LYS A 5 -23.71 -17.96 12.25
CA LYS A 5 -24.53 -19.04 11.68
C LYS A 5 -24.68 -20.15 12.70
N LYS A 6 -25.93 -20.54 12.99
CA LYS A 6 -26.22 -21.74 13.80
C LYS A 6 -25.88 -22.99 12.99
N CYS A 7 -25.40 -24.03 13.68
CA CYS A 7 -25.04 -25.33 13.07
C CYS A 7 -24.08 -25.19 11.89
N LYS A 8 -22.99 -24.44 12.06
CA LYS A 8 -21.90 -24.38 11.09
C LYS A 8 -21.14 -25.71 11.05
N GLN A 9 -20.59 -26.06 9.90
CA GLN A 9 -19.86 -27.32 9.70
C GLN A 9 -18.44 -27.29 10.29
N THR A 10 -17.88 -26.09 10.49
CA THR A 10 -16.50 -25.88 10.92
C THR A 10 -16.45 -24.88 12.08
N ASP A 11 -15.53 -25.09 13.02
CA ASP A 11 -15.42 -24.27 14.23
C ASP A 11 -14.56 -23.02 14.07
N ASP A 12 -13.79 -22.94 12.98
CA ASP A 12 -12.97 -21.80 12.59
C ASP A 12 -13.78 -20.53 12.30
N VAL A 13 -13.08 -19.39 12.36
CA VAL A 13 -13.60 -18.06 12.06
C VAL A 13 -12.85 -17.51 10.85
N LEU A 14 -13.61 -17.13 9.81
CA LEU A 14 -13.07 -16.49 8.62
C LEU A 14 -12.95 -14.98 8.86
N PHE A 15 -11.74 -14.47 8.81
CA PHE A 15 -11.44 -13.04 8.79
C PHE A 15 -11.30 -12.57 7.34
N ILE A 16 -11.93 -11.44 7.01
CA ILE A 16 -11.82 -10.80 5.69
C ILE A 16 -11.47 -9.32 5.91
N ASN A 17 -10.32 -8.91 5.40
CA ASN A 17 -9.84 -7.53 5.36
C ASN A 17 -10.24 -6.86 4.04
N ALA A 18 -11.48 -6.37 3.98
CA ALA A 18 -11.97 -5.60 2.84
C ALA A 18 -11.71 -4.10 2.97
N ALA A 19 -10.77 -3.68 3.85
CA ALA A 19 -10.55 -2.26 4.14
C ALA A 19 -10.11 -1.46 2.92
N GLY A 20 -9.48 -2.10 1.92
CA GLY A 20 -9.11 -1.48 0.63
C GLY A 20 -10.12 -1.69 -0.50
N SER A 21 -11.18 -2.47 -0.30
CA SER A 21 -12.12 -2.88 -1.35
C SER A 21 -13.21 -1.83 -1.57
N TYR A 22 -12.83 -0.61 -1.92
CA TYR A 22 -13.77 0.48 -2.18
C TYR A 22 -13.22 1.45 -3.22
N GLN A 23 -14.11 2.09 -3.96
CA GLN A 23 -13.74 3.24 -4.76
C GLN A 23 -13.79 4.48 -3.88
N LYS A 24 -12.65 5.15 -3.72
CA LYS A 24 -12.57 6.38 -2.93
C LYS A 24 -13.39 7.48 -3.61
N GLY A 25 -14.37 8.00 -2.90
CA GLY A 25 -15.14 9.16 -3.34
C GLY A 25 -14.79 10.42 -2.54
N LYS A 26 -15.33 11.57 -2.96
CA LYS A 26 -15.02 12.86 -2.33
C LYS A 26 -15.66 13.04 -0.95
N ARG A 27 -16.86 12.52 -0.74
CA ARG A 27 -17.62 12.61 0.52
C ARG A 27 -17.88 11.25 1.16
N GLN A 28 -18.04 10.22 0.34
CA GLN A 28 -18.28 8.85 0.75
C GLN A 28 -17.53 7.91 -0.17
N ASN A 29 -17.11 6.78 0.37
CA ASN A 29 -16.56 5.68 -0.40
C ASN A 29 -17.71 4.88 -1.02
N VAL A 30 -17.46 4.27 -2.18
CA VAL A 30 -18.44 3.45 -2.90
C VAL A 30 -17.95 2.01 -2.97
N LEU A 31 -18.80 1.07 -2.59
CA LEU A 31 -18.60 -0.35 -2.87
C LEU A 31 -19.11 -0.62 -4.28
N LEU A 32 -18.19 -0.88 -5.20
CA LEU A 32 -18.51 -1.32 -6.55
C LEU A 32 -18.96 -2.78 -6.53
N GLN A 33 -19.65 -3.20 -7.59
CA GLN A 33 -20.13 -4.59 -7.71
C GLN A 33 -18.98 -5.60 -7.60
N ASP A 34 -17.86 -5.34 -8.27
CA ASP A 34 -16.67 -6.21 -8.22
C ASP A 34 -16.13 -6.39 -6.79
N HIS A 35 -16.17 -5.34 -5.95
CA HIS A 35 -15.74 -5.44 -4.56
C HIS A 35 -16.70 -6.31 -3.74
N ILE A 36 -18.01 -6.16 -3.98
CA ILE A 36 -19.03 -6.94 -3.31
C ILE A 36 -18.89 -8.41 -3.71
N ASP A 37 -18.75 -8.69 -5.01
CA ASP A 37 -18.62 -10.04 -5.54
C ASP A 37 -17.38 -10.73 -4.95
N ASP A 38 -16.24 -10.04 -4.86
CA ASP A 38 -15.04 -10.61 -4.24
C ASP A 38 -15.20 -10.94 -2.75
N ILE A 39 -15.87 -10.05 -1.99
CA ILE A 39 -16.17 -10.28 -0.57
C ILE A 39 -17.12 -11.48 -0.42
N ILE A 40 -18.17 -11.53 -1.23
CA ILE A 40 -19.19 -12.58 -1.17
C ILE A 40 -18.60 -13.93 -1.59
N ASP A 41 -17.80 -13.98 -2.65
CA ASP A 41 -17.12 -15.20 -3.07
C ASP A 41 -16.15 -15.68 -2.00
N THR A 42 -15.39 -14.77 -1.41
CA THR A 42 -14.47 -15.12 -0.32
C THR A 42 -15.21 -15.68 0.89
N TYR A 43 -16.34 -15.09 1.26
CA TYR A 43 -17.21 -15.58 2.32
C TYR A 43 -17.82 -16.96 1.99
N ARG A 44 -18.38 -17.11 0.78
CA ARG A 44 -19.10 -18.31 0.34
C ARG A 44 -18.20 -19.52 0.24
N TYR A 45 -17.00 -19.33 -0.31
CA TYR A 45 -16.04 -20.40 -0.55
C TYR A 45 -14.97 -20.52 0.55
N ARG A 46 -14.98 -19.62 1.55
CA ARG A 46 -13.99 -19.56 2.65
C ARG A 46 -12.54 -19.59 2.15
N ARG A 47 -12.26 -18.90 1.04
CA ARG A 47 -10.92 -18.87 0.42
C ARG A 47 -9.98 -18.04 1.29
N GLU A 48 -8.82 -18.58 1.59
CA GLU A 48 -7.72 -17.79 2.14
C GLU A 48 -6.99 -17.09 1.00
N LYS A 49 -6.69 -15.81 1.21
CA LYS A 49 -5.97 -14.96 0.25
C LYS A 49 -4.93 -14.15 1.02
N PRO A 50 -3.67 -14.09 0.55
CA PRO A 50 -2.63 -13.30 1.19
C PRO A 50 -3.11 -11.87 1.46
N ARG A 51 -2.93 -11.37 2.69
CA ARG A 51 -3.29 -10.01 3.16
C ARG A 51 -4.78 -9.64 3.09
N TYR A 52 -5.64 -10.56 2.66
CA TYR A 52 -7.06 -10.30 2.47
C TYR A 52 -7.95 -11.20 3.32
N SER A 53 -7.70 -12.50 3.38
CA SER A 53 -8.55 -13.41 4.15
C SER A 53 -7.79 -14.57 4.76
N ARG A 54 -8.22 -14.98 5.95
CA ARG A 54 -7.65 -16.12 6.69
C ARG A 54 -8.69 -16.78 7.57
N CYS A 55 -8.65 -18.10 7.67
CA CYS A 55 -9.40 -18.90 8.61
C CYS A 55 -8.55 -19.12 9.87
N ALA A 56 -8.97 -18.58 11.01
CA ALA A 56 -8.33 -18.82 12.29
C ALA A 56 -9.11 -19.85 13.10
N SER A 57 -8.39 -20.75 13.77
CA SER A 57 -9.00 -21.74 14.66
C SER A 57 -9.42 -21.10 15.99
N LEU A 58 -10.30 -21.77 16.73
CA LEU A 58 -10.71 -21.28 18.05
C LEU A 58 -9.53 -21.26 19.04
N GLU A 59 -8.58 -22.17 18.92
CA GLU A 59 -7.37 -22.21 19.75
C GLU A 59 -6.48 -20.99 19.47
N GLU A 60 -6.29 -20.62 18.20
CA GLU A 60 -5.56 -19.41 17.81
C GLU A 60 -6.27 -18.15 18.36
N ILE A 61 -7.59 -18.11 18.29
CA ILE A 61 -8.38 -17.00 18.82
C ILE A 61 -8.29 -16.92 20.34
N ALA A 62 -8.35 -18.06 21.03
CA ALA A 62 -8.18 -18.13 22.48
C ALA A 62 -6.77 -17.68 22.91
N GLY A 63 -5.74 -18.07 22.16
CA GLY A 63 -4.36 -17.59 22.37
C GLY A 63 -4.18 -16.09 22.12
N ASN A 64 -5.12 -15.45 21.43
CA ASN A 64 -5.20 -14.00 21.24
C ASN A 64 -6.21 -13.32 22.20
N ASP A 65 -6.54 -13.94 23.34
CA ASP A 65 -7.51 -13.44 24.33
C ASP A 65 -8.90 -13.13 23.74
N PHE A 66 -9.33 -13.92 22.74
CA PHE A 66 -10.55 -13.69 21.97
C PHE A 66 -10.62 -12.31 21.29
N ASN A 67 -9.48 -11.68 21.04
CA ASN A 67 -9.39 -10.39 20.38
C ASN A 67 -9.56 -10.53 18.86
N LEU A 68 -10.76 -10.23 18.36
CA LEU A 68 -11.11 -10.39 16.94
C LEU A 68 -10.61 -9.25 16.04
N ASN A 69 -9.61 -8.48 16.44
CA ASN A 69 -9.06 -7.41 15.62
C ASN A 69 -8.35 -7.98 14.37
N ILE A 70 -8.74 -7.52 13.18
CA ILE A 70 -8.32 -8.08 11.89
C ILE A 70 -6.80 -8.17 11.71
N PRO A 71 -5.98 -7.16 12.08
CA PRO A 71 -4.52 -7.22 11.92
C PRO A 71 -3.83 -8.34 12.71
N ARG A 72 -4.52 -8.98 13.66
CA ARG A 72 -3.98 -10.16 14.38
C ARG A 72 -4.00 -11.42 13.53
N TYR A 73 -4.88 -11.49 12.54
CA TYR A 73 -5.11 -12.69 11.74
C TYR A 73 -4.71 -12.48 10.29
N VAL A 74 -4.94 -11.29 9.76
CA VAL A 74 -4.61 -10.93 8.37
C VAL A 74 -3.54 -9.85 8.38
N ASP A 75 -2.46 -10.05 7.63
CA ASP A 75 -1.45 -9.02 7.41
C ASP A 75 -2.07 -7.82 6.67
N THR A 76 -2.19 -6.70 7.38
CA THR A 76 -2.75 -5.45 6.83
C THR A 76 -1.68 -4.47 6.38
N SER A 77 -0.41 -4.87 6.35
CA SER A 77 0.66 -4.01 5.85
C SER A 77 0.43 -3.70 4.37
N VAL A 78 0.68 -2.45 4.00
CA VAL A 78 0.67 -2.02 2.59
C VAL A 78 1.99 -2.52 1.98
N PRO A 79 1.97 -3.35 0.93
CA PRO A 79 3.20 -3.71 0.23
C PRO A 79 3.83 -2.42 -0.32
N GLU A 80 5.12 -2.23 -0.05
CA GLU A 80 5.86 -1.12 -0.64
C GLU A 80 5.80 -1.25 -2.17
N GLU A 81 5.63 -0.12 -2.87
CA GLU A 81 5.66 -0.12 -4.32
C GLU A 81 7.02 -0.66 -4.79
N GLU A 82 7.02 -1.57 -5.77
CA GLU A 82 8.25 -2.02 -6.40
C GLU A 82 8.91 -0.83 -7.13
N ILE A 83 9.88 -0.20 -6.47
CA ILE A 83 10.60 0.93 -7.04
C ILE A 83 11.46 0.40 -8.18
N ASN A 84 11.25 0.90 -9.40
CA ASN A 84 12.16 0.63 -10.51
C ASN A 84 13.47 1.41 -10.28
N VAL A 85 14.42 0.75 -9.64
CA VAL A 85 15.74 1.32 -9.30
C VAL A 85 16.45 1.87 -10.56
N ALA A 86 16.26 1.23 -11.72
CA ALA A 86 16.86 1.71 -12.97
C ALA A 86 16.23 3.01 -13.48
N ALA A 87 14.91 3.17 -13.33
CA ALA A 87 14.22 4.42 -13.65
C ALA A 87 14.70 5.55 -12.71
N VAL A 88 14.74 5.27 -11.39
CA VAL A 88 15.24 6.24 -10.41
C VAL A 88 16.69 6.64 -10.69
N GLN A 89 17.55 5.68 -11.04
CA GLN A 89 18.94 5.96 -11.39
C GLN A 89 19.04 6.87 -12.62
N LYS A 90 18.19 6.66 -13.63
CA LYS A 90 18.13 7.50 -14.82
C LYS A 90 17.71 8.92 -14.46
N ASP A 91 16.70 9.07 -13.60
CA ASP A 91 16.23 10.38 -13.12
C ASP A 91 17.34 11.11 -12.36
N VAL A 92 18.08 10.42 -11.48
CA VAL A 92 19.22 11.01 -10.76
C VAL A 92 20.29 11.54 -11.73
N VAL A 93 20.65 10.76 -12.75
CA VAL A 93 21.63 11.18 -13.76
C VAL A 93 21.13 12.39 -14.55
N GLN A 94 19.86 12.37 -14.96
CA GLN A 94 19.26 13.47 -15.71
C GLN A 94 19.23 14.76 -14.88
N ILE A 95 18.77 14.68 -13.62
CA ILE A 95 18.76 15.81 -12.70
C ILE A 95 20.17 16.36 -12.50
N GLY A 96 21.18 15.48 -12.38
CA GLY A 96 22.59 15.90 -12.29
C GLY A 96 23.09 16.67 -13.52
N ALA A 97 22.69 16.24 -14.72
CA ALA A 97 23.01 16.95 -15.96
C ALA A 97 22.31 18.32 -16.03
N GLU A 98 21.04 18.38 -15.64
CA GLU A 98 20.27 19.63 -15.57
C GLU A 98 20.87 20.62 -14.57
N MET A 99 21.28 20.15 -13.39
CA MET A 99 21.98 20.96 -12.39
C MET A 99 23.31 21.50 -12.93
N THR A 100 24.08 20.69 -13.64
CA THR A 100 25.34 21.12 -14.24
C THR A 100 25.10 22.20 -15.31
N GLY A 101 24.10 22.00 -16.17
CA GLY A 101 23.70 22.99 -17.17
C GLY A 101 23.17 24.29 -16.53
N ALA A 102 22.38 24.19 -15.46
CA ALA A 102 21.90 25.34 -14.71
C ALA A 102 23.06 26.12 -14.07
N ARG A 103 24.05 25.42 -13.50
CA ARG A 103 25.26 26.01 -12.92
C ARG A 103 26.10 26.73 -13.98
N GLN A 104 26.27 26.15 -15.16
CA GLN A 104 26.97 26.81 -16.28
C GLN A 104 26.26 28.09 -16.74
N ARG A 105 24.92 28.05 -16.84
CA ARG A 105 24.13 29.26 -17.16
C ARG A 105 24.30 30.35 -16.11
N MET A 106 24.30 29.97 -14.83
CA MET A 106 24.54 30.88 -13.73
C MET A 106 25.94 31.51 -13.80
N VAL A 107 26.99 30.70 -13.99
CA VAL A 107 28.37 31.21 -14.13
C VAL A 107 28.48 32.18 -15.30
N ARG A 108 27.94 31.83 -16.47
CA ARG A 108 27.93 32.73 -17.65
C ARG A 108 27.26 34.07 -17.34
N HIS A 109 26.16 34.08 -16.59
CA HIS A 109 25.50 35.33 -16.21
C HIS A 109 26.28 36.14 -15.17
N LEU A 110 27.01 35.49 -14.27
CA LEU A 110 27.86 36.16 -13.29
C LEU A 110 29.12 36.77 -13.93
N GLU A 111 29.71 36.08 -14.91
CA GLU A 111 30.81 36.62 -15.74
C GLU A 111 30.39 37.87 -16.53
N GLN A 112 29.15 37.90 -17.04
CA GLN A 112 28.59 39.09 -17.73
C GLN A 112 28.41 40.31 -16.81
N LEU A 113 28.43 40.10 -15.49
CA LEU A 113 28.25 41.13 -14.48
C LEU A 113 29.57 41.49 -13.76
N ASP A 114 30.72 40.99 -14.24
CA ASP A 114 32.05 41.16 -13.63
C ASP A 114 32.13 40.69 -12.15
N ILE A 115 31.32 39.69 -11.78
CA ILE A 115 31.34 39.11 -10.43
C ILE A 115 32.23 37.86 -10.44
N GLU A 116 33.33 37.88 -9.67
CA GLU A 116 34.21 36.71 -9.53
C GLU A 116 33.45 35.50 -8.96
N THR A 117 33.24 34.47 -9.78
CA THR A 117 32.73 33.18 -9.30
C THR A 117 33.89 32.37 -8.72
N GLY A 118 34.11 32.52 -7.41
CA GLY A 118 35.12 31.76 -6.67
C GLY A 118 34.91 30.25 -6.81
N GLY A 119 35.78 29.60 -7.59
CA GLY A 119 35.93 28.15 -7.61
C GLY A 119 36.65 27.70 -6.35
N ALA A 120 35.93 27.08 -5.43
CA ALA A 120 36.56 26.26 -4.40
C ALA A 120 37.31 25.13 -5.10
N ARG A 121 38.62 25.05 -4.82
CA ARG A 121 39.49 23.89 -5.10
C ARG A 121 38.91 22.61 -4.50
#